data_AF-A0A6L9ZDI2-F1
#
_entry.id   AF-A0A6L9ZDI2-F1
#
_cell.length_a   1.000
_cell.length_b   1.000
_cell.length_c   1.000
_cell.angle_alpha   90.00
_cell.angle_beta   90.00
_cell.angle_gamma   90.00
#
_symmetry.space_group_name_H-M   'P 1'
#
loop_
_entity.id
_entity.type
_entity.pdbx_description
1 polymer ?
#
loop_
_entity_poly.entity_id
_entity_poly.type
_entity_poly.pdbx_seq_one_letter_code
_entity_poly.pdbx_strand_id
1 'polypeptide(L)'
;MTSADYSPKSTSTVELSPSYTLPIVLIIAAVTILLIQPWVSLAIAFGAASPIALFGLFLLFQAVTIRLQFTETALDIYRSETLIRRFPYQEWQNWEIFWTSVPILFYFSEVKSIHFIPILFDPKLLRTCLEEHFPKV
;
A
#
# COMPACT_ATOMS: atom_id res chain seq x y z
N MET A 1 -33.65 -23.45 -30.50
CA MET A 1 -32.28 -23.04 -30.16
C MET A 1 -32.40 -22.16 -28.94
N THR A 2 -32.11 -22.68 -27.76
CA THR A 2 -32.31 -21.99 -26.48
C THR A 2 -31.06 -21.19 -26.17
N SER A 3 -31.13 -19.86 -26.26
CA SER A 3 -30.06 -18.97 -25.79
C SER A 3 -30.00 -19.05 -24.27
N ALA A 4 -28.85 -19.47 -23.74
CA ALA A 4 -28.57 -19.38 -22.31
C ALA A 4 -28.22 -17.94 -21.98
N ASP A 5 -29.02 -17.30 -21.12
CA ASP A 5 -28.67 -16.04 -20.46
C ASP A 5 -27.49 -16.29 -19.52
N TYR A 6 -26.28 -15.91 -19.96
CA TYR A 6 -25.11 -15.83 -19.11
C TYR A 6 -25.21 -14.54 -18.28
N SER A 7 -25.78 -14.64 -17.06
CA SER A 7 -25.56 -13.59 -16.06
C SER A 7 -24.08 -13.62 -15.67
N PRO A 8 -23.33 -12.51 -15.81
CA PRO A 8 -21.98 -12.46 -15.28
C PRO A 8 -22.07 -12.61 -13.76
N LYS A 9 -21.46 -13.67 -13.21
CA LYS A 9 -21.14 -13.72 -11.79
C LYS A 9 -20.44 -12.41 -11.44
N SER A 10 -20.99 -11.68 -10.48
CA SER A 10 -20.35 -10.50 -9.91
C SER A 10 -18.99 -10.91 -9.35
N THR A 11 -17.94 -10.74 -10.14
CA THR A 11 -16.55 -10.87 -9.70
C THR A 11 -16.36 -9.82 -8.61
N SER A 12 -16.32 -10.22 -7.34
CA SER A 12 -16.27 -9.27 -6.23
C SER A 12 -14.86 -8.70 -6.12
N THR A 13 -14.57 -7.67 -6.92
CA THR A 13 -13.34 -6.89 -6.77
C THR A 13 -13.44 -6.02 -5.52
N VAL A 14 -12.48 -6.15 -4.63
CA VAL A 14 -12.38 -5.33 -3.40
C VAL A 14 -11.27 -4.31 -3.57
N GLU A 15 -11.63 -3.03 -3.65
CA GLU A 15 -10.67 -1.93 -3.65
C GLU A 15 -10.31 -1.51 -2.23
N LEU A 16 -9.02 -1.44 -1.92
CA LEU A 16 -8.55 -0.92 -0.64
C LEU A 16 -8.60 0.61 -0.63
N SER A 17 -9.28 1.16 0.38
CA SER A 17 -9.29 2.61 0.62
C SER A 17 -7.89 3.11 1.03
N PRO A 18 -7.44 4.27 0.54
CA PRO A 18 -6.20 4.90 0.99
C PRO A 18 -6.17 5.16 2.50
N SER A 19 -5.01 4.99 3.11
CA SER A 19 -4.72 5.34 4.50
C SER A 19 -3.64 6.43 4.53
N TYR A 20 -4.01 7.57 5.10
CA TYR A 20 -3.12 8.74 5.22
C TYR A 20 -2.35 8.77 6.54
N THR A 21 -2.52 7.77 7.40
CA THR A 21 -1.93 7.74 8.75
C THR A 21 -0.41 7.84 8.69
N LEU A 22 0.24 6.97 7.91
CA LEU A 22 1.70 6.95 7.78
C LEU A 22 2.27 8.28 7.25
N PRO A 23 1.82 8.82 6.10
CA PRO A 23 2.35 10.09 5.61
C PRO A 23 2.08 11.26 6.57
N ILE A 24 0.91 11.33 7.20
CA ILE A 24 0.58 12.41 8.15
C ILE A 24 1.48 12.35 9.39
N VAL A 25 1.67 11.15 9.97
CA VAL A 25 2.54 10.97 11.14
C VAL A 25 3.98 11.39 10.84
N LEU A 26 4.51 11.04 9.67
CA LEU A 26 5.85 11.45 9.24
C LEU A 26 5.98 12.97 9.10
N ILE A 27 4.97 13.64 8.52
CA ILE A 27 4.95 15.10 8.38
C ILE A 27 4.90 15.77 9.77
N ILE A 28 4.01 15.31 10.66
CA ILE A 28 3.90 15.87 12.03
C ILE A 28 5.20 15.66 12.81
N ALA A 29 5.82 14.47 12.71
CA ALA A 29 7.09 14.18 13.36
C ALA A 29 8.19 15.12 12.84
N ALA A 30 8.28 15.32 11.52
CA ALA A 30 9.25 16.23 10.92
C ALA A 30 9.07 17.68 11.40
N VAL A 31 7.82 18.18 11.48
CA VAL A 31 7.50 19.52 12.00
C VAL A 31 7.88 19.63 13.48
N THR A 32 7.54 18.62 14.29
CA THR A 32 7.83 18.62 15.74
C THR A 32 9.33 18.65 16.01
N ILE A 33 10.13 17.86 15.27
CA ILE A 33 11.59 17.85 15.38
C ILE A 33 12.18 19.23 15.04
N LEU A 34 11.66 19.87 13.99
CA LEU A 34 12.07 21.22 13.58
C LEU A 34 11.83 22.25 14.67
N LEU A 35 10.70 22.15 15.39
CA LEU A 35 10.35 23.08 16.48
C LEU A 35 11.20 22.85 17.75
N ILE A 36 11.52 21.60 18.10
CA ILE A 36 12.23 21.28 19.36
C ILE A 36 13.75 21.51 19.24
N GLN A 37 14.34 21.25 18.06
CA GLN A 37 15.79 21.34 17.86
C GLN A 37 16.13 22.16 16.61
N PRO A 38 15.84 23.46 16.59
CA PRO A 38 15.99 24.28 15.38
C PRO A 38 17.43 24.30 14.86
N TRP A 39 18.46 24.25 15.70
CA TRP A 39 19.87 24.26 15.28
C TRP A 39 20.35 22.93 14.69
N VAL A 40 19.94 21.80 15.26
CA VAL A 40 20.18 20.45 14.70
C VAL A 40 19.38 20.29 13.42
N SER A 41 18.12 20.74 13.43
CA SER A 41 17.29 20.78 12.24
C SER A 41 17.86 21.70 11.19
N LEU A 42 18.53 22.81 11.53
CA LEU A 42 19.18 23.73 10.59
C LEU A 42 20.46 23.12 10.00
N ALA A 43 21.25 22.40 10.80
CA ALA A 43 22.39 21.61 10.31
C ALA A 43 21.95 20.50 9.35
N ILE A 44 20.80 19.87 9.61
CA ILE A 44 20.17 18.90 8.71
C ILE A 44 19.44 19.59 7.55
N ALA A 45 18.92 20.83 7.74
CA ALA A 45 18.08 21.58 6.79
C ALA A 45 18.84 22.52 5.84
N PHE A 46 20.13 22.79 6.08
CA PHE A 46 21.01 23.30 5.02
C PHE A 46 21.33 22.23 3.95
N GLY A 47 20.95 20.97 4.19
CA GLY A 47 20.56 20.02 3.14
C GLY A 47 19.04 20.12 2.91
N ALA A 48 18.60 20.26 1.65
CA ALA A 48 17.22 20.49 1.25
C ALA A 48 16.17 19.78 2.14
N ALA A 49 15.24 20.54 2.72
CA ALA A 49 13.99 20.11 3.37
C ALA A 49 14.01 18.65 3.88
N SER A 50 14.26 18.45 5.18
CA SER A 50 14.37 17.17 5.90
C SER A 50 13.86 15.97 5.08
N PRO A 51 14.73 15.02 4.66
CA PRO A 51 14.35 13.87 3.84
C PRO A 51 13.09 13.14 4.31
N ILE A 52 12.79 13.22 5.61
CA ILE A 52 11.58 12.69 6.25
C ILE A 52 10.31 13.41 5.77
N ALA A 53 10.31 14.75 5.70
CA ALA A 53 9.17 15.52 5.22
C ALA A 53 8.93 15.28 3.72
N LEU A 54 10.01 15.26 2.93
CA LEU A 54 9.92 14.95 1.50
C LEU A 54 9.40 13.52 1.27
N PHE A 55 9.88 12.56 2.06
CA PHE A 55 9.40 11.18 2.01
C PHE A 55 7.93 11.07 2.43
N GLY A 56 7.50 11.77 3.50
CA GLY A 56 6.10 11.82 3.91
C GLY A 56 5.19 12.40 2.81
N LEU A 57 5.63 13.47 2.14
CA LEU A 57 4.91 14.05 0.99
C LEU A 57 4.86 13.07 -0.20
N PHE A 58 5.97 12.38 -0.49
CA PHE A 58 6.04 11.36 -1.52
C PHE A 58 5.08 10.18 -1.24
N LEU A 59 5.01 9.72 0.00
CA LEU A 59 4.06 8.69 0.42
C LEU A 59 2.61 9.18 0.32
N LEU A 60 2.34 10.44 0.67
CA LEU A 60 1.01 11.02 0.49
C LEU A 60 0.60 11.03 -0.98
N PHE A 61 1.51 11.47 -1.86
CA PHE A 61 1.29 11.46 -3.31
C PHE A 61 1.01 10.05 -3.84
N GLN A 62 1.76 9.04 -3.38
CA GLN A 62 1.48 7.64 -3.73
C GLN A 62 0.11 7.17 -3.23
N ALA A 63 -0.25 7.48 -1.98
CA ALA A 63 -1.53 7.08 -1.39
C ALA A 63 -2.73 7.63 -2.16
N VAL A 64 -2.64 8.86 -2.68
CA VAL A 64 -3.75 9.46 -3.46
C VAL A 64 -3.80 8.99 -4.91
N THR A 65 -2.70 8.49 -5.47
CA THR A 65 -2.60 8.18 -6.91
C THR A 65 -2.74 6.67 -7.19
N ILE A 66 -2.31 5.82 -6.27
CA ILE A 66 -2.31 4.37 -6.43
C ILE A 66 -3.58 3.78 -5.80
N ARG A 67 -4.12 2.72 -6.40
CA ARG A 67 -5.18 1.87 -5.82
C ARG A 67 -4.73 0.43 -5.85
N LEU A 68 -5.05 -0.30 -4.78
CA LEU A 68 -4.87 -1.75 -4.70
C LEU A 68 -6.24 -2.40 -4.79
N GLN A 69 -6.40 -3.32 -5.72
CA GLN A 69 -7.65 -4.06 -5.91
C GLN A 69 -7.39 -5.56 -5.80
N PHE A 70 -8.07 -6.20 -4.87
CA PHE A 70 -8.10 -7.65 -4.77
C PHE A 70 -9.19 -8.16 -5.70
N THR A 71 -8.78 -8.95 -6.67
CA THR A 71 -9.70 -9.73 -7.52
C THR A 71 -9.69 -11.18 -7.08
N GLU A 72 -10.54 -12.01 -7.68
CA GLU A 72 -10.58 -13.46 -7.39
C GLU A 72 -9.23 -14.17 -7.64
N THR A 73 -8.36 -13.63 -8.50
CA THR A 73 -7.15 -14.36 -8.96
C THR A 73 -5.85 -13.57 -8.84
N ALA A 74 -5.92 -12.28 -8.54
CA ALA A 74 -4.75 -11.42 -8.51
C ALA A 74 -4.96 -10.18 -7.64
N LEU A 75 -3.85 -9.67 -7.11
CA LEU A 75 -3.74 -8.31 -6.62
C LEU A 75 -3.38 -7.39 -7.80
N ASP A 76 -4.33 -6.55 -8.20
CA ASP A 76 -4.14 -5.56 -9.24
C ASP A 76 -3.75 -4.21 -8.62
N ILE A 77 -2.76 -3.55 -9.22
CA ILE A 77 -2.34 -2.20 -8.88
C ILE A 77 -2.75 -1.26 -10.00
N TYR A 78 -3.56 -0.28 -9.64
CA TYR A 78 -4.00 0.77 -10.54
C TYR A 78 -3.35 2.11 -10.19
N ARG A 79 -3.20 2.94 -11.22
CA ARG A 79 -2.93 4.37 -11.08
C ARG A 79 -4.04 5.12 -11.78
N SER A 80 -4.89 5.78 -11.01
CA SER A 80 -6.20 6.24 -11.50
C SER A 80 -6.95 5.06 -12.14
N GLU A 81 -7.34 5.15 -13.41
CA GLU A 81 -8.07 4.09 -14.12
C GLU A 81 -7.16 3.09 -14.86
N THR A 82 -5.85 3.30 -14.84
CA THR A 82 -4.89 2.50 -15.61
C THR A 82 -4.31 1.39 -14.75
N LEU A 83 -4.48 0.13 -15.16
CA LEU A 83 -3.80 -1.02 -14.56
C LEU A 83 -2.29 -0.90 -14.84
N ILE A 84 -1.49 -0.68 -13.79
CA ILE A 84 -0.04 -0.53 -13.92
C ILE A 84 0.70 -1.83 -13.66
N ARG A 85 0.11 -2.74 -12.87
CA ARG A 85 0.69 -4.06 -12.58
C ARG A 85 -0.38 -5.02 -12.06
N ARG A 86 -0.22 -6.29 -12.40
CA ARG A 86 -1.05 -7.40 -11.92
C ARG A 86 -0.16 -8.45 -11.28
N PHE A 87 -0.57 -8.95 -10.12
CA PHE A 87 0.16 -9.97 -9.35
C PHE A 87 -0.73 -11.19 -9.11
N PRO A 88 -0.64 -12.23 -9.95
CA PRO A 88 -1.48 -13.42 -9.84
C PRO A 88 -1.16 -14.22 -8.58
N TYR A 89 -2.17 -14.60 -7.79
CA TYR A 89 -1.95 -15.34 -6.53
C TYR A 89 -1.31 -16.72 -6.75
N GLN A 90 -1.49 -17.32 -7.93
CA GLN A 90 -0.85 -18.59 -8.29
C GLN A 90 0.69 -18.49 -8.30
N GLU A 91 1.23 -17.29 -8.50
CA GLU A 91 2.69 -17.07 -8.47
C GLU A 91 3.21 -16.72 -7.08
N TRP A 92 2.32 -16.50 -6.10
CA TRP A 92 2.70 -16.08 -4.75
C TRP A 92 3.24 -17.27 -3.95
N GLN A 93 4.28 -16.99 -3.16
CA GLN A 93 4.91 -17.95 -2.26
C GLN A 93 4.68 -17.59 -0.79
N ASN A 94 4.70 -16.29 -0.46
CA ASN A 94 4.52 -15.82 0.91
C ASN A 94 4.09 -14.35 0.92
N TRP A 95 3.53 -13.91 2.05
CA TRP A 95 3.30 -12.51 2.35
C TRP A 95 3.49 -12.21 3.84
N GLU A 96 3.79 -10.97 4.18
CA GLU A 96 3.95 -10.52 5.57
C GLU A 96 3.48 -9.07 5.70
N ILE A 97 2.86 -8.75 6.83
CA ILE A 97 2.62 -7.36 7.24
C ILE A 97 3.52 -7.09 8.44
N PHE A 98 4.56 -6.29 8.24
CA PHE A 98 5.50 -5.96 9.29
C PHE A 98 4.98 -4.87 10.23
N TRP A 99 5.40 -4.97 11.49
CA TRP A 99 5.01 -4.09 12.60
C TRP A 99 3.52 -4.13 12.89
N THR A 100 3.01 -5.25 13.40
CA THR A 100 1.58 -5.54 13.60
C THR A 100 0.80 -4.45 14.36
N SER A 101 1.42 -3.78 15.35
CA SER A 101 0.80 -2.69 16.11
C SER A 101 0.69 -1.38 15.33
N VAL A 102 1.61 -1.15 14.39
CA VAL A 102 1.65 0.02 13.50
C VAL A 102 2.04 -0.51 12.11
N PRO A 103 1.09 -1.09 11.37
CA PRO A 103 1.39 -1.79 10.12
C PRO A 103 1.88 -0.78 9.09
N ILE A 104 3.19 -0.76 8.85
CA ILE A 104 3.83 0.22 7.97
C ILE A 104 4.33 -0.38 6.66
N LEU A 105 4.51 -1.69 6.59
CA LEU A 105 5.13 -2.33 5.44
C LEU A 105 4.47 -3.66 5.12
N PHE A 106 4.00 -3.78 3.87
CA PHE A 106 3.46 -4.99 3.29
C PHE A 106 4.54 -5.62 2.39
N TYR A 107 4.79 -6.89 2.61
CA TYR A 107 5.71 -7.70 1.83
C TYR A 107 4.97 -8.86 1.19
N PHE A 108 5.32 -9.18 -0.04
CA PHE A 108 4.96 -10.46 -0.64
C PHE A 108 6.04 -10.91 -1.62
N SER A 109 6.13 -12.21 -1.81
CA SER A 109 7.07 -12.84 -2.74
C SER A 109 6.31 -13.67 -3.76
N GLU A 110 6.72 -13.52 -5.01
CA GLU A 110 6.36 -14.37 -6.13
C GLU A 110 7.53 -15.31 -6.47
N VAL A 111 7.29 -16.32 -7.31
CA VAL A 111 8.32 -17.27 -7.75
C VAL A 111 9.60 -16.59 -8.27
N LYS A 112 9.47 -15.43 -8.92
CA LYS A 112 10.58 -14.73 -9.59
C LYS A 112 10.92 -13.36 -9.01
N SER A 113 10.22 -12.91 -7.97
CA SER A 113 10.41 -11.56 -7.43
C SER A 113 9.93 -11.40 -6.00
N ILE A 114 10.50 -10.43 -5.29
CA ILE A 114 10.05 -9.99 -3.98
C ILE A 114 9.62 -8.54 -4.05
N HIS A 115 8.56 -8.19 -3.32
CA HIS A 115 7.98 -6.84 -3.34
C HIS A 115 7.78 -6.33 -1.92
N PHE A 116 8.06 -5.04 -1.74
CA PHE A 116 7.83 -4.31 -0.50
C PHE A 116 7.04 -3.05 -0.82
N ILE A 117 5.89 -2.90 -0.19
CA ILE A 117 4.97 -1.80 -0.41
C ILE A 117 4.69 -1.15 0.95
N PRO A 118 4.96 0.16 1.12
CA PRO A 118 4.50 0.88 2.29
C PRO A 118 2.97 0.74 2.43
N ILE A 119 2.47 0.48 3.64
CA ILE A 119 1.02 0.33 3.84
C ILE A 119 0.38 1.72 3.83
N LEU A 120 0.00 2.14 2.63
CA LEU A 120 -0.69 3.40 2.33
C LEU A 120 -2.19 3.21 2.16
N PHE A 121 -2.71 2.05 2.57
CA PHE A 121 -4.09 1.61 2.40
C PHE A 121 -4.63 1.03 3.71
N ASP A 122 -5.93 0.77 3.80
CA ASP A 122 -6.55 0.18 5.00
C ASP A 122 -5.83 -1.13 5.41
N PRO A 123 -5.12 -1.15 6.54
CA PRO A 123 -4.31 -2.31 6.94
C PRO A 123 -5.17 -3.49 7.40
N LYS A 124 -6.38 -3.23 7.91
CA LYS A 124 -7.28 -4.28 8.39
C LYS A 124 -7.90 -4.98 7.19
N LEU A 125 -8.43 -4.21 6.25
CA LEU A 125 -9.01 -4.75 5.02
C LEU A 125 -7.94 -5.46 4.18
N LEU A 126 -6.73 -4.89 4.08
CA LEU A 126 -5.58 -5.55 3.45
C LEU A 126 -5.33 -6.94 4.03
N ARG A 127 -5.27 -7.06 5.37
CA ARG A 127 -5.07 -8.35 6.03
C ARG A 127 -6.21 -9.31 5.73
N THR A 128 -7.46 -8.88 5.88
CA THR A 128 -8.63 -9.72 5.61
C THR A 128 -8.60 -10.28 4.19
N CYS A 129 -8.32 -9.43 3.19
CA CYS A 129 -8.25 -9.88 1.80
C CYS A 129 -7.07 -10.83 1.56
N LEU A 130 -5.91 -10.60 2.17
CA LEU A 130 -4.76 -11.52 2.08
C LEU A 130 -5.08 -12.88 2.69
N GLU A 131 -5.70 -12.92 3.87
CA GLU A 131 -6.09 -14.17 4.54
C GLU A 131 -7.17 -14.93 3.76
N GLU A 132 -8.10 -14.22 3.12
CA GLU A 132 -9.15 -14.80 2.29
C GLU A 132 -8.62 -15.39 0.98
N HIS A 133 -7.75 -14.67 0.26
CA HIS A 133 -7.29 -15.06 -1.07
C HIS A 133 -6.01 -15.90 -1.05
N PHE A 134 -5.18 -15.75 -0.03
CA PHE A 134 -3.91 -16.47 0.15
C PHE A 134 -3.64 -16.73 1.65
N PRO A 135 -4.37 -17.66 2.28
CA PRO A 135 -4.17 -17.97 3.71
C PRO A 135 -2.75 -18.50 3.97
N LYS A 136 -2.13 -18.04 5.06
CA LYS A 136 -0.88 -18.62 5.56
C LYS A 136 -1.18 -20.03 6.09
N VAL A 137 -0.38 -21.00 5.66
CA VAL A 137 -0.45 -22.41 6.09
C VAL A 137 0.32 -22.61 7.40
#